data_AF-A0A954Y2G6-F1
#
_entry.id   AF-A0A954Y2G6-F1
#
_cell.length_a   1.000
_cell.length_b   1.000
_cell.length_c   1.000
_cell.angle_alpha   90.00
_cell.angle_beta   90.00
_cell.angle_gamma   90.00
#
_symmetry.space_group_name_H-M   'P 1'
#
loop_
_entity.id
_entity.type
_entity.pdbx_description
1 polymer ?
#
loop_
_entity_poly.entity_id
_entity_poly.type
_entity_poly.pdbx_seq_one_letter_code
_entity_poly.pdbx_strand_id
1 'polypeptide(L)' 'RAAVAELADEHRQIIVLREMEGLAYEDIAETLQLPVGTVRSRLFRARAQLKDILQAKLNE' A
#
# COMPACT_ATOMS: atom_id res chain seq x y z
N ARG A 1 -11.00 -7.89 1.14
CA ARG A 1 -9.58 -8.00 1.59
C ARG A 1 -8.70 -8.84 0.64
N ALA A 2 -9.26 -9.72 -0.20
CA ALA A 2 -8.47 -10.56 -1.12
C ALA A 2 -7.51 -9.78 -2.05
N ALA A 3 -7.96 -8.68 -2.66
CA ALA A 3 -7.11 -7.89 -3.56
C ALA A 3 -5.85 -7.29 -2.90
N VAL A 4 -5.91 -6.97 -1.59
CA VAL A 4 -4.73 -6.46 -0.85
C VAL A 4 -3.71 -7.58 -0.63
N ALA A 5 -4.14 -8.84 -0.53
CA ALA A 5 -3.25 -9.99 -0.38
C ALA A 5 -2.45 -10.29 -1.65
N GLU A 6 -2.93 -9.85 -2.82
CA GLU A 6 -2.28 -10.03 -4.13
C GLU A 6 -1.23 -8.95 -4.42
N LEU A 7 -1.10 -7.95 -3.56
CA LEU A 7 -0.01 -6.96 -3.64
C LEU A 7 1.32 -7.60 -3.24
N ALA A 8 2.39 -7.12 -3.87
CA ALA A 8 3.75 -7.39 -3.40
C ALA A 8 3.89 -7.01 -1.93
N ASP A 9 4.70 -7.75 -1.16
CA ASP A 9 4.77 -7.63 0.29
C ASP A 9 5.02 -6.19 0.77
N GLU A 10 5.92 -5.46 0.11
CA GLU A 10 6.22 -4.06 0.42
C GLU A 10 5.03 -3.11 0.17
N HIS A 11 4.25 -3.36 -0.89
CA HIS A 11 3.05 -2.60 -1.21
C HIS A 11 1.91 -2.94 -0.26
N ARG A 12 1.76 -4.22 0.09
CA ARG A 12 0.76 -4.67 1.05
C ARG A 12 1.00 -4.05 2.42
N GLN A 13 2.23 -4.11 2.94
CA GLN A 13 2.57 -3.52 4.24
C GLN A 13 2.19 -2.04 4.31
N ILE A 14 2.56 -1.26 3.29
CA ILE A 14 2.32 0.18 3.33
C ILE A 14 0.84 0.54 3.20
N ILE A 15 0.07 -0.25 2.45
CA ILE A 15 -1.38 -0.09 2.33
C ILE A 15 -2.08 -0.46 3.63
N VAL A 16 -1.66 -1.54 4.30
CA VAL A 16 -2.23 -1.94 5.60
C VAL A 16 -2.00 -0.85 6.63
N LEU A 17 -0.75 -0.41 6.80
CA LEU A 17 -0.42 0.62 7.80
C LEU A 17 -1.14 1.94 7.53
N ARG A 18 -1.31 2.33 6.26
CA ARG A 18 -1.98 3.60 5.92
C ARG A 18 -3.49 3.52 5.95
N GLU A 19 -4.08 2.56 5.25
CA GLU A 19 -5.52 2.54 4.96
C GLU A 19 -6.31 1.71 5.98
N MET A 20 -5.65 0.79 6.70
CA MET A 20 -6.30 -0.06 7.70
C MET A 20 -5.98 0.38 9.12
N GLU A 21 -4.71 0.69 9.39
CA GLU A 21 -4.26 1.16 10.71
C GLU A 21 -4.30 2.69 10.85
N GLY A 22 -4.47 3.42 9.74
CA GLY A 22 -4.66 4.88 9.76
C GLY A 22 -3.41 5.70 10.08
N LEU A 23 -2.21 5.13 9.98
CA LEU A 23 -0.96 5.80 10.34
C LEU A 23 -0.62 6.99 9.42
N ALA A 24 0.04 8.00 10.00
CA ALA A 24 0.65 9.08 9.23
C ALA A 24 1.84 8.58 8.41
N TYR A 25 2.27 9.33 7.40
CA TYR A 25 3.37 8.89 6.54
C TYR A 25 4.70 8.85 7.31
N GLU A 26 4.85 9.73 8.28
CA GLU A 26 5.96 9.86 9.20
C GLU A 26 6.04 8.63 10.13
N ASP A 27 4.92 8.19 10.71
CA ASP A 27 4.86 6.98 11.55
C ASP A 27 5.16 5.71 10.76
N ILE A 28 4.69 5.65 9.51
CA ILE A 28 4.98 4.54 8.58
C ILE A 28 6.47 4.52 8.23
N ALA A 29 7.06 5.69 8.01
CA ALA A 29 8.48 5.84 7.72
C ALA A 29 9.33 5.32 8.88
N GLU A 30 8.97 5.66 10.11
CA GLU A 30 9.62 5.14 11.31
C GLU A 30 9.41 3.63 11.47
N THR A 31 8.17 3.16 11.38
CA THR A 31 7.79 1.74 11.55
C THR A 31 8.53 0.83 10.57
N LEU A 32 8.65 1.26 9.31
CA LEU A 32 9.29 0.48 8.24
C LEU A 32 10.78 0.80 8.08
N GLN A 33 11.33 1.75 8.85
CA GLN A 33 12.70 2.25 8.73
C GLN A 33 13.04 2.72 7.31
N LEU A 34 12.14 3.53 6.74
CA LEU A 34 12.26 4.08 5.38
C LEU A 34 12.25 5.60 5.38
N PRO A 35 12.85 6.26 4.38
CA PRO A 35 12.61 7.67 4.15
C PRO A 35 11.13 7.96 3.86
N VAL A 36 10.59 9.07 4.39
CA VAL A 36 9.20 9.48 4.11
C VAL A 36 8.91 9.67 2.62
N GLY A 37 9.92 10.06 1.82
CA GLY A 37 9.80 10.12 0.36
C GLY A 37 9.62 8.74 -0.29
N THR A 38 10.25 7.70 0.27
CA THR A 38 10.04 6.30 -0.12
C THR A 38 8.63 5.85 0.25
N VAL A 39 8.13 6.24 1.43
CA VAL A 39 6.74 5.95 1.82
C VAL A 39 5.76 6.54 0.82
N ARG A 40 5.91 7.83 0.47
CA ARG A 40 5.04 8.50 -0.51
C ARG A 40 5.06 7.82 -1.88
N SER A 41 6.26 7.54 -2.42
CA SER A 41 6.39 6.92 -3.74
C SER A 41 5.93 5.46 -3.75
N ARG A 42 6.17 4.70 -2.68
CA ARG A 42 5.70 3.32 -2.54
C ARG A 42 4.18 3.26 -2.36
N LEU A 43 3.56 4.15 -1.59
CA LEU A 43 2.09 4.26 -1.51
C LEU A 43 1.45 4.56 -2.86
N PHE A 44 2.04 5.47 -3.64
CA PHE A 44 1.55 5.78 -4.98
C PHE A 44 1.52 4.53 -5.88
N ARG A 45 2.64 3.79 -5.94
CA ARG A 45 2.72 2.54 -6.71
C ARG A 45 1.81 1.44 -6.18
N ALA A 46 1.72 1.28 -4.86
CA ALA A 46 0.85 0.30 -4.23
C ALA A 46 -0.63 0.55 -4.53
N ARG A 47 -1.08 1.82 -4.52
CA ARG A 47 -2.45 2.19 -4.88
C ARG A 47 -2.74 1.96 -6.36
N ALA A 48 -1.79 2.24 -7.25
CA ALA A 48 -1.93 1.94 -8.67
C ALA A 48 -2.10 0.43 -8.92
N GLN A 49 -1.23 -0.40 -8.33
CA GLN A 49 -1.34 -1.85 -8.44
C GLN A 49 -2.65 -2.37 -7.85
N LEU A 50 -3.07 -1.85 -6.69
CA LEU A 50 -4.33 -2.26 -6.07
C LEU A 50 -5.54 -1.91 -6.95
N LYS A 51 -5.52 -0.74 -7.59
CA LYS A 51 -6.54 -0.34 -8.56
C LYS A 51 -6.60 -1.32 -9.73
N ASP A 52 -5.47 -1.70 -10.30
CA ASP A 52 -5.42 -2.64 -11.43
C ASP A 52 -5.97 -4.01 -11.06
N ILE A 53 -5.61 -4.53 -9.87
CA ILE A 53 -6.14 -5.80 -9.34
C ILE A 53 -7.65 -5.73 -9.15
N LEU A 54 -8.15 -4.64 -8.53
CA LEU A 54 -9.58 -4.45 -8.32
C LEU A 54 -10.34 -4.34 -9.64
N GLN A 55 -9.77 -3.65 -10.63
CA GLN A 55 -10.40 -3.50 -11.93
C GLN A 55 -10.45 -4.83 -12.69
N ALA A 56 -9.40 -5.65 -12.63
CA ALA A 56 -9.43 -7.00 -13.19
C ALA A 56 -10.57 -7.83 -12.59
N LYS A 57 -10.70 -7.83 -11.25
CA LYS A 57 -11.74 -8.60 -10.54
C LYS A 57 -13.16 -8.09 -10.75
N LEU A 58 -13.35 -6.81 -11.03
CA LEU A 58 -14.67 -6.25 -11.35
C LEU A 58 -15.13 -6.60 -12.77
N ASN A 59 -14.19 -6.96 -13.65
CA ASN A 59 -14.46 -7.32 -15.03
C ASN A 59 -14.55 -8.85 -15.24
N GLU A 60 -14.35 -9.63 -14.18
CA GLU A 60 -14.58 -11.08 -14.11
C GLU A 60 -16.03 -11.39 -13.72
#